data_AF-A0A535BCW1-F1
#
_entry.id   AF-A0A535BCW1-F1
#
_cell.length_a   1.000
_cell.length_b   1.000
_cell.length_c   1.000
_cell.angle_alpha   90.00
_cell.angle_beta   90.00
_cell.angle_gamma   90.00
#
_symmetry.space_group_name_H-M   'P 1'
#
loop_
_entity.id
_entity.type
_entity.pdbx_description
1 polymer ?
#
loop_
_entity_poly.entity_id
_entity_poly.type
_entity_poly.pdbx_seq_one_letter_code
_entity_poly.pdbx_strand_id
1 'polypeptide(L)' 'MAKALTSLRLDDQLVRRAQRVLGAKTRTQAIEMSLQAVVETEKHRKLIKRYSGKARPGDFARS' A
#
# COMPACT_ATOMS: atom_id res chain seq x y z
N MET A 1 13.80 -10.41 9.74
CA MET A 1 14.50 -11.36 8.84
C MET A 1 15.53 -10.59 8.02
N ALA A 2 16.67 -11.22 7.71
CA ALA A 2 17.65 -10.62 6.81
C ALA A 2 17.03 -10.45 5.42
N LYS A 3 17.20 -9.29 4.81
CA LYS A 3 16.66 -8.97 3.49
C LYS A 3 17.71 -9.29 2.44
N ALA A 4 17.31 -9.94 1.36
CA ALA A 4 18.22 -10.20 0.25
C ALA A 4 18.66 -8.89 -0.39
N LEU A 5 19.96 -8.75 -0.65
CA LEU A 5 20.46 -7.65 -1.47
C LEU A 5 20.16 -7.98 -2.93
N THR A 6 19.53 -7.05 -3.64
CA THR A 6 19.20 -7.22 -5.06
C THR A 6 19.69 -5.99 -5.82
N SER A 7 20.33 -6.23 -6.98
CA SER A 7 20.68 -5.17 -7.91
C SER A 7 19.54 -5.00 -8.92
N LEU A 8 18.99 -3.79 -9.02
CA LEU A 8 17.91 -3.46 -9.96
C LEU A 8 18.10 -2.06 -10.53
N ARG A 9 17.67 -1.87 -11.78
CA ARG A 9 17.62 -0.54 -12.42
C ARG A 9 16.28 0.11 -12.13
N LEU A 10 16.30 1.33 -11.61
CA LEU A 10 15.11 2.11 -11.29
C LEU A 10 15.26 3.52 -11.81
N ASP A 11 14.14 4.16 -12.12
CA ASP A 11 14.10 5.60 -12.31
C ASP A 11 14.36 6.31 -10.98
N ASP A 12 15.52 6.95 -10.89
CA ASP A 12 15.99 7.65 -9.70
C ASP A 12 15.13 8.87 -9.33
N GLN A 13 14.48 9.52 -10.31
CA GLN A 13 13.53 10.61 -10.03
C GLN A 13 12.27 10.07 -9.35
N LEU A 14 11.76 8.93 -9.83
CA LEU A 14 10.62 8.26 -9.22
C LEU A 14 10.93 7.84 -7.78
N VAL A 15 12.11 7.26 -7.54
CA VAL A 15 12.54 6.86 -6.18
C VAL A 15 12.61 8.07 -5.26
N ARG A 16 13.21 9.19 -5.69
CA ARG A 16 13.25 10.43 -4.90
C ARG A 16 11.85 10.96 -4.58
N ARG A 17 10.94 10.93 -5.55
CA ARG A 17 9.56 11.37 -5.34
C ARG A 17 8.84 10.47 -4.34
N ALA A 18 8.99 9.15 -4.48
CA ALA A 18 8.45 8.18 -3.54
C ALA A 18 9.01 8.38 -2.12
N GLN A 19 10.31 8.64 -1.98
CA GLN A 19 10.92 8.97 -0.68
C GLN A 19 10.24 10.16 -0.01
N ARG A 20 10.00 11.25 -0.75
CA ARG A 20 9.34 12.46 -0.21
C ARG A 20 7.88 12.18 0.17
N VAL A 21 7.12 11.53 -0.71
CA VAL A 21 5.70 11.22 -0.47
C VAL A 21 5.51 10.29 0.73
N LEU A 22 6.40 9.31 0.88
CA LEU A 22 6.32 8.29 1.92
C LEU A 22 7.06 8.68 3.21
N GLY A 23 7.77 9.82 3.24
CA GLY A 23 8.63 10.20 4.37
C GLY A 23 9.77 9.21 4.64
N ALA A 24 10.20 8.47 3.62
CA ALA A 24 11.20 7.42 3.76
C ALA A 24 12.61 8.00 3.78
N LYS A 25 13.42 7.57 4.76
CA LYS A 25 14.79 8.06 4.99
C LYS A 25 15.79 7.46 4.00
N THR A 26 15.51 6.26 3.48
CA THR A 26 16.40 5.55 2.56
C THR A 26 15.66 5.07 1.31
N ARG A 27 16.42 4.82 0.22
CA ARG A 27 15.87 4.27 -1.03
C ARG A 27 15.21 2.90 -0.80
N THR A 28 15.87 2.03 -0.04
CA THR A 28 15.33 0.70 0.32
C THR A 28 14.00 0.84 1.06
N GLN A 29 13.93 1.76 2.03
CA GLN A 29 12.69 1.99 2.77
C GLN A 29 11.57 2.49 1.84
N ALA A 30 11.86 3.42 0.92
CA ALA A 30 10.86 3.90 -0.03
C ALA A 30 10.33 2.78 -0.95
N ILE A 31 11.21 1.90 -1.43
CA ILE A 31 10.83 0.77 -2.28
C ILE A 31 9.92 -0.18 -1.49
N GLU A 32 10.32 -0.57 -0.28
CA GLU A 32 9.53 -1.48 0.55
C GLU A 32 8.16 -0.92 0.93
N MET A 33 8.12 0.35 1.37
CA MET A 33 6.86 1.03 1.69
C MET A 33 5.95 1.13 0.46
N SER A 34 6.52 1.39 -0.72
CA SER A 34 5.75 1.42 -1.97
C SER A 34 5.14 0.05 -2.29
N LEU A 35 5.92 -1.03 -2.17
CA LEU A 35 5.43 -2.39 -2.40
C LEU A 35 4.33 -2.76 -1.39
N GLN A 36 4.53 -2.42 -0.12
CA GLN A 36 3.54 -2.67 0.93
C GLN A 36 2.25 -1.89 0.67
N ALA A 37 2.34 -0.61 0.26
CA ALA A 37 1.17 0.19 -0.06
C ALA A 37 0.34 -0.43 -1.19
N VAL A 38 0.98 -1.01 -2.21
CA VAL A 38 0.29 -1.72 -3.31
C VAL A 38 -0.44 -2.97 -2.79
N VAL A 39 0.22 -3.77 -1.95
CA VAL A 39 -0.39 -4.98 -1.36
C VAL A 39 -1.59 -4.62 -0.47
N GLU A 40 -1.46 -3.61 0.39
CA GLU A 40 -2.56 -3.18 1.26
C GLU A 40 -3.73 -2.57 0.45
N THR A 41 -3.43 -1.82 -0.61
CA THR A 41 -4.45 -1.30 -1.53
C THR A 41 -5.25 -2.44 -2.18
N GLU A 42 -4.58 -3.53 -2.55
CA GLU A 42 -5.22 -4.71 -3.12
C GLU A 42 -6.16 -5.39 -2.11
N LYS A 43 -5.70 -5.56 -0.86
CA LYS A 43 -6.54 -6.09 0.23
C LYS A 43 -7.76 -5.22 0.48
N HIS A 44 -7.58 -3.90 0.54
CA HIS A 44 -8.69 -2.95 0.71
C HIS A 44 -9.69 -3.04 -0.43
N ARG A 45 -9.23 -3.12 -1.69
CA ARG A 45 -10.10 -3.29 -2.86
C ARG A 45 -10.91 -4.59 -2.76
N LYS A 46 -10.30 -5.70 -2.35
CA LYS A 46 -11.01 -6.97 -2.10
C LYS A 46 -12.06 -6.85 -1.01
N LEU A 47 -11.73 -6.21 0.11
CA LEU A 47 -12.68 -5.99 1.21
C LEU A 47 -13.85 -5.13 0.76
N ILE A 48 -13.57 -3.99 0.12
CA ILE A 48 -14.61 -3.11 -0.43
C ILE A 48 -15.49 -3.91 -1.39
N LYS A 49 -14.93 -4.62 -2.37
CA LYS A 49 -15.72 -5.44 -3.30
C LYS A 49 -16.55 -6.52 -2.60
N ARG A 50 -16.04 -7.10 -1.50
CA ARG A 50 -16.73 -8.16 -0.76
C ARG A 50 -17.90 -7.65 0.05
N TYR A 51 -17.85 -6.41 0.54
CA TYR A 51 -18.81 -5.89 1.51
C TYR A 51 -19.59 -4.66 1.01
N SER A 52 -19.18 -4.01 -0.08
CA SER A 52 -19.91 -2.89 -0.67
C SER A 52 -21.29 -3.34 -1.15
N GLY A 53 -22.31 -2.56 -0.82
CA GLY A 53 -23.70 -2.85 -1.17
C GLY A 53 -24.34 -4.02 -0.40
N LYS A 54 -23.64 -4.63 0.57
CA LYS A 54 -24.22 -5.71 1.40
C LYS A 54 -24.97 -5.21 2.63
N ALA A 55 -24.61 -4.04 3.14
CA ALA A 55 -25.34 -3.41 4.23
C ALA A 55 -26.49 -2.57 3.67
N ARG A 56 -27.70 -2.78 4.19
CA ARG A 56 -28.88 -1.99 3.91
C ARG A 56 -29.05 -0.91 4.98
N PRO A 57 -29.70 0.22 4.69
CA PRO A 57 -29.92 1.29 5.67
C PRO A 57 -30.57 0.81 6.99
N GLY A 58 -31.39 -0.25 6.95
CA GLY A 58 -32.03 -0.83 8.13
C GLY A 58 -31.15 -1.76 8.97
N ASP A 59 -29.98 -2.20 8.47
CA ASP A 59 -29.10 -3.13 9.20
C ASP A 59 -28.40 -2.45 10.41
N PHE A 60 -28.42 -1.11 10.47
CA PHE A 60 -27.85 -0.31 11.56
C PHE A 60 -28.90 0.26 12.53
N ALA A 61 -30.19 -0.05 12.35
CA ALA A 61 -31.27 0.57 13.13
C ALA A 61 -31.44 0.01 14.56
N ARG A 62 -30.60 -0.95 14.98
CA ARG A 62 -30.70 -1.62 16.30
C ARG A 62 -29.35 -1.81 17.02
N SER A 63 -28.29 -1.10 16.63
CA SER A 63 -27.02 -1.11 17.36
C SER A 63 -27.00 -0.09 18.48
#